data_AF-A0A316RVC2-F1
#
_entry.id   AF-A0A316RVC2-F1
#
_cell.length_a   1.000
_cell.length_b   1.000
_cell.length_c   1.000
_cell.angle_alpha   90.00
_cell.angle_beta   90.00
_cell.angle_gamma   90.00
#
_symmetry.space_group_name_H-M   'P 1'
#
loop_
_entity.id
_entity.type
_entity.pdbx_description
1 polymer ?
#
loop_
_entity_poly.entity_id
_entity_poly.type
_entity_poly.pdbx_seq_one_letter_code
_entity_poly.pdbx_strand_id
1 'polypeptide(L)' 'MSLQVDVRKSFGPTFALDVSFEVEAADETLALLGPSGCGKSMTLKCIAGIVTPDEGRIVDLQAHRAPPRRTLPG' A
#
# COMPACT_ATOMS: atom_id res chain seq x y z
N MET A 1 -12.99 -0.61 5.66
CA MET A 1 -12.06 -1.22 4.69
C MET A 1 -11.08 -2.07 5.49
N SER A 2 -11.01 -3.38 5.23
CA SER A 2 -10.03 -4.29 5.86
C SER A 2 -8.82 -4.49 4.93
N LEU A 3 -7.61 -4.05 5.29
CA LEU A 3 -6.39 -4.15 4.48
C LEU A 3 -5.24 -4.74 5.31
N GLN A 4 -4.80 -5.95 4.98
CA GLN A 4 -3.65 -6.64 5.55
C GLN A 4 -2.47 -6.57 4.56
N VAL A 5 -1.29 -6.15 5.00
CA VAL A 5 -0.05 -6.05 4.25
C VAL A 5 1.05 -6.52 5.18
N ASP A 6 1.83 -7.47 4.75
CA ASP A 6 3.08 -7.85 5.39
C ASP A 6 4.05 -8.07 4.24
N VAL A 7 5.03 -7.19 4.09
CA VAL A 7 5.88 -7.14 2.91
C VAL A 7 7.31 -6.88 3.33
N ARG A 8 8.17 -7.84 3.01
CA ARG A 8 9.62 -7.63 2.95
C ARG A 8 10.10 -7.68 1.51
N LYS A 9 10.93 -6.72 1.13
CA LYS A 9 11.55 -6.67 -0.19
C LYS A 9 12.91 -6.01 -0.17
N SER A 10 13.90 -6.63 -0.80
CA SER A 10 15.26 -6.10 -0.88
C SER A 10 15.69 -5.89 -2.33
N PHE A 11 16.42 -4.79 -2.58
CA PHE A 11 17.05 -4.51 -3.87
C PHE A 11 18.56 -4.37 -3.66
N GLY A 12 19.25 -5.51 -3.67
CA GLY A 12 20.68 -5.56 -3.36
C GLY A 12 20.99 -5.00 -1.96
N PRO A 13 22.19 -4.45 -1.75
CA PRO A 13 22.60 -3.94 -0.43
C PRO A 13 22.05 -2.54 -0.11
N THR A 14 21.48 -1.84 -1.10
CA THR A 14 21.25 -0.39 -1.04
C THR A 14 19.86 -0.04 -0.51
N PHE A 15 18.89 -0.94 -0.64
CA PHE A 15 17.51 -0.67 -0.24
C PHE A 15 16.82 -1.93 0.26
N ALA A 16 16.17 -1.81 1.42
CA ALA A 16 15.25 -2.81 1.96
C ALA A 16 13.95 -2.12 2.35
N LEU A 17 12.85 -2.80 2.06
CA LEU A 17 11.50 -2.48 2.47
C LEU A 17 11.07 -3.54 3.49
N ASP A 18 10.65 -3.09 4.67
CA ASP A 18 10.06 -3.93 5.71
C ASP A 18 8.83 -3.18 6.24
N VAL A 19 7.65 -3.69 5.89
CA VAL A 19 6.38 -2.99 6.07
C VAL A 19 5.30 -3.97 6.48
N SER A 20 4.57 -3.63 7.54
CA SER A 20 3.39 -4.35 7.97
C SER A 20 2.21 -3.38 8.16
N PHE A 21 1.05 -3.66 7.55
CA PHE A 21 -0.22 -2.97 7.78
C PHE A 21 -1.37 -3.95 8.02
N GLU A 22 -2.25 -3.58 8.93
CA GLU A 22 -3.58 -4.14 9.09
C GLU A 22 -4.51 -2.96 9.30
N VAL A 23 -5.57 -2.78 8.53
CA VAL A 23 -6.47 -1.65 8.71
C VAL A 23 -7.90 -2.09 8.61
N GLU A 24 -8.71 -1.82 9.64
CA GLU A 24 -10.18 -1.88 9.63
C GLU A 24 -10.80 -0.61 10.23
N ALA A 25 -11.26 0.32 9.38
CA ALA A 25 -12.26 1.33 9.73
C ALA A 25 -13.14 1.63 8.50
N ALA A 26 -14.43 1.90 8.70
CA ALA A 26 -15.37 2.28 7.64
C ALA A 26 -15.22 3.78 7.31
N ASP A 27 -15.22 4.11 6.02
CA ASP A 27 -15.25 5.49 5.49
C ASP A 27 -14.02 6.38 5.77
N GLU A 28 -12.84 5.82 6.02
CA GLU A 28 -11.58 6.57 6.16
C GLU A 28 -10.62 6.43 4.96
N THR A 29 -9.82 7.46 4.70
CA THR A 29 -8.74 7.44 3.71
C THR A 29 -7.40 7.21 4.40
N LEU A 30 -6.71 6.14 4.03
CA LEU A 30 -5.32 5.89 4.45
C LEU A 30 -4.34 6.62 3.52
N ALA A 31 -3.37 7.33 4.10
CA ALA A 31 -2.30 7.98 3.35
C ALA A 31 -0.93 7.47 3.81
N LEU A 32 -0.04 7.21 2.84
CA LEU A 32 1.35 6.80 3.09
C LEU A 32 2.29 8.00 2.88
N LEU A 33 2.93 8.45 3.96
CA LEU A 33 3.77 9.66 4.00
C LEU A 33 5.22 9.33 4.34
N GLY A 34 6.16 10.16 3.88
CA GLY A 34 7.59 10.01 4.18
C GLY A 34 8.52 10.64 3.13
N PRO A 35 9.83 10.74 3.41
CA PRO A 35 10.83 11.36 2.52
C PRO A 35 10.97 10.67 1.15
N SER A 36 11.57 11.36 0.17
CA SER A 36 11.90 10.72 -1.12
C SER A 36 12.83 9.52 -0.90
N GLY A 37 12.58 8.42 -1.62
CA GLY A 37 13.38 7.20 -1.52
C GLY A 37 13.03 6.25 -0.36
N CYS A 38 12.13 6.62 0.57
CA CYS A 38 11.82 5.76 1.73
C CYS A 38 10.93 4.53 1.44
N GLY A 39 10.65 4.23 0.17
CA GLY A 39 9.90 3.02 -0.21
C GLY A 39 8.40 3.18 -0.47
N LYS A 40 7.79 4.37 -0.34
CA LYS A 40 6.34 4.57 -0.54
C LYS A 40 5.79 4.00 -1.86
N SER A 41 6.38 4.41 -2.98
CA SER A 41 5.96 3.93 -4.29
C SER A 41 6.22 2.44 -4.45
N MET A 42 7.18 1.87 -3.71
CA MET A 42 7.38 0.44 -3.71
C MET A 42 6.30 -0.30 -2.91
N THR A 43 5.96 0.16 -1.73
CA THR A 43 4.83 -0.37 -0.96
C THR A 43 3.55 -0.38 -1.78
N LEU A 44 3.21 0.72 -2.46
CA LEU A 44 2.00 0.81 -3.30
C LEU A 44 2.04 -0.14 -4.50
N LYS A 45 3.20 -0.33 -5.14
CA LYS A 45 3.36 -1.31 -6.22
C LYS A 45 3.19 -2.74 -5.74
N CYS A 46 3.65 -3.06 -4.52
CA CYS A 46 3.41 -4.36 -3.91
C CYS A 46 1.91 -4.56 -3.66
N ILE A 47 1.24 -3.59 -3.01
CA ILE A 47 -0.20 -3.64 -2.74
C ILE A 47 -1.02 -3.80 -4.02
N ALA A 48 -0.65 -3.11 -5.10
CA ALA A 48 -1.31 -3.19 -6.40
C ALA A 48 -1.02 -4.49 -7.18
N GLY A 49 -0.18 -5.40 -6.65
CA GLY A 49 0.23 -6.62 -7.34
C GLY A 49 1.16 -6.41 -8.53
N ILE A 50 1.70 -5.21 -8.72
CA ILE A 50 2.64 -4.88 -9.82
C ILE A 50 4.04 -5.44 -9.51
N VAL A 51 4.41 -5.48 -8.23
CA VAL A 51 5.69 -6.04 -7.77
C VAL A 51 5.42 -7.08 -6.69
N THR A 52 5.95 -8.29 -6.88
CA THR A 52 5.86 -9.34 -5.87
C THR A 52 6.83 -9.04 -4.72
N PRO A 53 6.39 -9.09 -3.45
CA PRO A 53 7.29 -9.02 -2.31
C PRO A 53 8.20 -10.27 -2.28
N ASP A 54 9.34 -10.17 -1.60
CA ASP A 54 10.22 -11.32 -1.44
C ASP A 54 9.70 -12.24 -0.32
N GLU A 55 9.10 -11.65 0.71
CA GLU A 55 8.40 -12.36 1.79
C GLU A 55 7.14 -11.63 2.26
N GLY A 56 6.26 -12.36 2.95
CA GLY A 56 5.01 -11.86 3.51
C GLY A 56 3.81 -12.04 2.56
N ARG A 57 2.70 -11.35 2.83
CA ARG A 57 1.46 -11.42 2.05
C ARG A 57 0.69 -10.11 2.06
N ILE A 58 -0.12 -9.90 1.04
CA ILE A 58 -1.11 -8.81 0.99
C ILE A 58 -2.50 -9.46 0.90
N VAL A 59 -3.41 -9.03 1.78
CA VAL A 59 -4.80 -9.50 1.86
C VAL A 59 -5.72 -8.28 1.82
N ASP A 60 -6.56 -8.19 0.79
CA ASP A 60 -7.62 -7.21 0.66
C ASP A 60 -8.96 -7.96 0.63
N LEU A 61 -9.81 -7.76 1.66
CA LEU A 61 -11.11 -8.42 1.74
C LEU A 61 -12.25 -7.60 1.09
N GLN A 62 -11.97 -6.42 0.52
CA GLN A 62 -13.00 -5.52 -0.03
C GLN A 62 -12.64 -4.89 -1.39
N ALA A 63 -11.87 -5.61 -2.22
CA ALA A 63 -11.50 -5.17 -3.57
C ALA A 63 -12.68 -4.47 -4.30
N HIS A 64 -12.46 -3.18 -4.62
CA HIS A 64 -13.31 -2.26 -5.41
C HIS A 64 -14.33 -1.39 -4.66
N ARG A 65 -13.85 -0.23 -4.17
CA ARG A 65 -14.58 1.04 -4.36
C ARG A 65 -13.66 2.04 -5.06
N ALA A 66 -14.04 2.44 -6.27
CA ALA A 66 -13.44 3.61 -6.91
C ALA A 66 -13.62 4.82 -5.96
N PRO A 67 -12.62 5.71 -5.82
CA PRO A 67 -12.80 6.92 -5.03
C PRO A 67 -14.02 7.69 -5.56
N PRO A 68 -14.88 8.27 -4.69
CA PRO A 68 -16.00 9.08 -5.15
C PRO A 68 -15.46 10.16 -6.08
N ARG A 69 -15.99 10.22 -7.32
CA ARG A 69 -15.58 11.22 -8.31
C ARG A 69 -15.70 12.59 -7.67
N ARG A 70 -14.56 13.27 -7.49
CA ARG A 70 -14.54 14.66 -7.04
C ARG A 70 -15.10 15.51 -8.18
N THR A 71 -16.39 15.83 -8.13
CA THR A 71 -16.97 16.86 -9.00
C THR A 71 -16.28 18.18 -8.66
N LEU A 72 -15.51 18.72 -9.60
CA LEU A 72 -14.98 20.08 -9.47
C LEU A 72 -16.17 21.04 -9.42
N PRO A 73 -16.21 22.01 -8.48
CA PRO A 73 -17.20 23.08 -8.54
C PRO A 73 -17.00 23.86 -9.85
N GLY A 74 -18.10 24.06 -10.57
CA GLY A 74 -18.17 24.85 -11.81
C GLY A 74 -18.25 26.34 -11.56
#